data_AF-A0A8T3ZC66-F1
#
_entry.id   AF-A0A8T3ZC66-F1
#
_cell.length_a   1.000
_cell.length_b   1.000
_cell.length_c   1.000
_cell.angle_alpha   90.00
_cell.angle_beta   90.00
_cell.angle_gamma   90.00
#
_symmetry.space_group_name_H-M   'P 1'
#
loop_
_entity.id
_entity.type
_entity.pdbx_description
1 polymer ?
#
loop_
_entity_poly.entity_id
_entity_poly.type
_entity_poly.pdbx_seq_one_letter_code
_entity_poly.pdbx_strand_id
1 'polypeptide(L)'
;MKGKTPEQMAYLAEYFTNPGGRVTSLTSKAKPVDAAAALSMYSRNQKIIEDIFVEDIQPGKIKGSDFFDRVFKSYGDDSVAELTGAYLSFSGVSQVLSKVIEDPRIAFSAIEKSTRYVTFAKKDDQGKYQYVREPTIMRTPFAGIYEKLCDYQFDSHVRSFDAVHDWVKEKNPIIEGETELAFAQSRRAKALDITRGLLPAATKTNIGVFANGRTMENLLVKLFSAPYAESRQVGEESHVELMKVIPDFVSRVKMPKYGQAQIDYLIERDKRMSGLTREMLGGKRPAEVPEVTLVEFASMEDQLVSRALYENSDLPLSQINGIVSSMGDQEKRIVVRAYLGERADRRHKPGRAFESYPLTFDILSSYAIYRDLQRQRMESQFKQRLTTKFGYDMPKEIAENGLDKEWKDVMSMSDEVFREIETDFPYESQYVVPMASNIRWYMSMNPREMFWVGELRTTPQGHPSYRRVVNDMWDKAAEKYPLIFESPIMEKNRKDCEGLVLERQKSEMKSAQKAMQSGKKDTA
;
A
#
# COMPACT_ATOMS: atom_id res chain seq x y z
N MET A 1 -22.74 8.19 28.83
CA MET A 1 -22.86 9.63 29.15
C MET A 1 -23.27 9.92 30.60
N LYS A 2 -23.92 9.00 31.34
CA LYS A 2 -24.08 9.15 32.79
C LYS A 2 -22.71 9.13 33.47
N GLY A 3 -22.39 10.16 34.26
CA GLY A 3 -21.26 10.14 35.21
C GLY A 3 -20.10 11.12 34.96
N LYS A 4 -20.10 11.96 33.92
CA LYS A 4 -19.05 12.98 33.71
C LYS A 4 -19.46 14.34 34.26
N THR A 5 -18.57 14.96 35.02
CA THR A 5 -18.74 16.32 35.56
C THR A 5 -18.65 17.39 34.45
N PRO A 6 -19.21 18.59 34.65
CA PRO A 6 -19.05 19.72 33.72
C PRO A 6 -17.58 20.02 33.39
N GLU A 7 -16.70 19.92 34.38
CA GLU A 7 -15.27 20.13 34.24
C GLU A 7 -14.62 19.07 33.32
N GLN A 8 -15.00 17.80 33.48
CA GLN A 8 -14.55 16.71 32.60
C GLN A 8 -15.05 16.90 31.17
N MET A 9 -16.28 17.40 30.99
CA MET A 9 -16.84 17.67 29.67
C MET A 9 -16.14 18.86 28.98
N ALA A 10 -15.83 19.92 29.72
CA ALA A 10 -15.06 21.05 29.22
C ALA A 10 -13.64 20.61 28.80
N TYR A 11 -12.98 19.77 29.60
CA TYR A 11 -11.69 19.20 29.26
C TYR A 11 -11.76 18.33 27.98
N LEU A 12 -12.75 17.45 27.87
CA LEU A 12 -12.94 16.61 26.69
C LEU A 12 -13.20 17.45 25.43
N ALA A 13 -13.92 18.57 25.54
CA ALA A 13 -14.20 19.46 24.42
C ALA A 13 -12.92 20.09 23.81
N GLU A 14 -11.80 20.07 24.52
CA GLU A 14 -10.52 20.48 23.95
C GLU A 14 -9.95 19.47 22.95
N TYR A 15 -10.16 18.17 23.20
CA TYR A 15 -9.57 17.07 22.44
C TYR A 15 -10.56 16.43 21.47
N PHE A 16 -11.86 16.60 21.69
CA PHE A 16 -12.93 15.98 20.92
C PHE A 16 -13.90 17.03 20.41
N THR A 17 -14.31 16.91 19.14
CA THR A 17 -15.26 17.86 18.51
C THR A 17 -16.68 17.73 19.05
N ASN A 18 -17.07 16.55 19.54
CA ASN A 18 -18.41 16.29 20.06
C ASN A 18 -18.35 15.29 21.23
N PRO A 19 -17.86 15.71 22.42
CA PRO A 19 -17.72 14.82 23.58
C PRO A 19 -19.04 14.15 23.96
N GLY A 20 -19.03 12.81 24.09
CA GLY A 20 -20.22 12.04 24.46
C GLY A 20 -21.20 11.79 23.32
N GLY A 21 -21.02 12.43 22.16
CA GLY A 21 -21.80 12.14 20.97
C GLY A 21 -21.50 10.75 20.41
N ARG A 22 -22.46 10.17 19.68
CA ARG A 22 -22.26 8.90 18.95
C ARG A 22 -21.12 8.98 17.92
N VAL A 23 -20.85 10.19 17.41
CA VAL A 23 -19.78 10.48 16.44
C VAL A 23 -18.98 11.66 16.96
N THR A 24 -17.66 11.48 17.05
CA THR A 24 -16.71 12.48 17.52
C THR A 24 -15.41 12.38 16.72
N SER A 25 -14.69 13.50 16.59
CA SER A 25 -13.37 13.56 15.99
C SER A 25 -12.36 14.08 17.00
N LEU A 26 -11.13 13.60 16.94
CA LEU A 26 -10.02 14.17 17.71
C LEU A 26 -9.60 15.52 17.08
N THR A 27 -9.33 16.51 17.91
CA THR A 27 -8.83 17.83 17.49
C THR A 27 -7.30 17.82 17.34
N SER A 28 -6.74 18.91 16.82
CA SER A 28 -5.28 19.10 16.73
C SER A 28 -4.57 19.20 18.08
N LYS A 29 -5.30 19.34 19.21
CA LYS A 29 -4.71 19.26 20.56
C LYS A 29 -4.27 17.85 20.92
N ALA A 30 -4.88 16.81 20.34
CA ALA A 30 -4.41 15.45 20.50
C ALA A 30 -3.17 15.22 19.64
N LYS A 31 -2.05 14.86 20.27
CA LYS A 31 -0.84 14.50 19.51
C LYS A 31 -1.18 13.32 18.58
N PRO A 32 -0.73 13.32 17.31
CA PRO A 32 -1.11 12.28 16.36
C PRO A 32 -0.81 10.85 16.82
N VAL A 33 0.32 10.63 17.52
CA VAL A 33 0.68 9.31 18.08
C VAL A 33 -0.27 8.87 19.19
N ASP A 34 -0.70 9.79 20.04
CA ASP A 34 -1.61 9.53 21.16
C ASP A 34 -3.04 9.27 20.64
N ALA A 35 -3.47 10.04 19.63
CA ALA A 35 -4.71 9.82 18.90
C ALA A 35 -4.76 8.42 18.25
N ALA A 36 -3.68 8.04 17.56
CA ALA A 36 -3.56 6.75 16.90
C ALA A 36 -3.56 5.58 17.92
N ALA A 37 -2.87 5.73 19.05
CA ALA A 37 -2.87 4.74 20.13
C ALA A 37 -4.28 4.57 20.73
N ALA A 38 -4.98 5.67 21.02
CA ALA A 38 -6.35 5.63 21.54
C ALA A 38 -7.33 4.92 20.59
N LEU A 39 -7.26 5.24 19.28
CA LEU A 39 -8.09 4.58 18.26
C LEU A 39 -7.78 3.08 18.14
N SER A 40 -6.50 2.71 18.26
CA SER A 40 -6.11 1.30 18.28
C SER A 40 -6.71 0.56 19.48
N MET A 41 -6.59 1.14 20.68
CA MET A 41 -7.17 0.58 21.91
C MET A 41 -8.69 0.52 21.85
N TYR A 42 -9.35 1.53 21.30
CA TYR A 42 -10.81 1.61 21.17
C TYR A 42 -11.40 0.42 20.41
N SER A 43 -10.66 -0.14 19.44
CA SER A 43 -11.10 -1.33 18.71
C SER A 43 -11.23 -2.62 19.55
N ARG A 44 -10.65 -2.64 20.76
CA ARG A 44 -10.53 -3.84 21.61
C ARG A 44 -10.96 -3.60 23.06
N ASN A 45 -11.50 -2.42 23.37
CA ASN A 45 -11.88 -2.03 24.72
C ASN A 45 -13.40 -1.80 24.80
N GLN A 46 -13.99 -2.06 25.97
CA GLN A 46 -15.39 -1.75 26.25
C GLN A 46 -15.62 -0.25 26.55
N LYS A 47 -14.55 0.47 26.91
CA LYS A 47 -14.56 1.93 27.11
C LYS A 47 -14.84 2.66 25.79
N ILE A 48 -15.53 3.79 25.89
CA ILE A 48 -15.61 4.75 24.78
C ILE A 48 -14.26 5.45 24.59
N ILE A 49 -14.02 5.99 23.39
CA ILE A 49 -12.73 6.59 23.03
C ILE A 49 -12.33 7.74 23.96
N GLU A 50 -13.29 8.51 24.46
CA GLU A 50 -13.04 9.61 25.39
C GLU A 50 -12.45 9.13 26.71
N ASP A 51 -12.93 7.99 27.23
CA ASP A 51 -12.47 7.44 28.50
C ASP A 51 -11.06 6.86 28.33
N ILE A 52 -10.79 6.15 27.23
CA ILE A 52 -9.45 5.66 26.88
C ILE A 52 -8.46 6.83 26.80
N PHE A 53 -8.85 7.90 26.11
CA PHE A 53 -7.94 9.02 25.90
C PHE A 53 -7.64 9.77 27.20
N VAL A 54 -8.64 10.02 28.05
CA VAL A 54 -8.47 10.78 29.30
C VAL A 54 -7.88 9.94 30.42
N GLU A 55 -8.22 8.66 30.54
CA GLU A 55 -7.80 7.83 31.66
C GLU A 55 -6.44 7.15 31.45
N ASP A 56 -6.13 6.81 30.19
CA ASP A 56 -4.97 5.97 29.84
C ASP A 56 -3.89 6.77 29.08
N ILE A 57 -4.25 7.59 28.10
CA ILE A 57 -3.30 8.29 27.22
C ILE A 57 -2.82 9.63 27.81
N GLN A 58 -3.72 10.59 28.06
CA GLN A 58 -3.38 11.94 28.54
C GLN A 58 -2.57 11.97 29.84
N PRO A 59 -2.87 11.14 30.87
CA PRO A 59 -2.09 11.14 32.11
C PRO A 59 -0.68 10.56 31.93
N GLY A 60 -0.32 10.13 30.72
CA GLY A 60 0.97 9.52 30.40
C GLY A 60 1.14 8.10 30.95
N LYS A 61 0.07 7.47 31.44
CA LYS A 61 0.10 6.05 31.88
C LYS A 61 0.47 5.14 30.72
N ILE A 62 -0.05 5.45 29.53
CA ILE A 62 0.33 4.83 28.27
C ILE A 62 0.82 5.93 27.34
N LYS A 63 2.14 6.03 27.18
CA LYS A 63 2.72 6.85 26.11
C LYS A 63 2.44 6.16 24.77
N GLY A 64 1.95 6.92 23.79
CA GLY A 64 1.72 6.38 22.44
C GLY A 64 2.95 5.64 21.88
N SER A 65 4.15 6.20 22.11
CA SER A 65 5.42 5.56 21.71
C SER A 65 5.58 4.16 22.29
N ASP A 66 5.44 4.01 23.61
CA ASP A 66 5.57 2.72 24.31
C ASP A 66 4.53 1.70 23.83
N PHE A 67 3.32 2.18 23.50
CA PHE A 67 2.27 1.37 22.92
C PHE A 67 2.67 0.83 21.54
N PHE A 68 3.12 1.71 20.63
CA PHE A 68 3.54 1.32 19.28
C PHE A 68 4.73 0.39 19.29
N ASP A 69 5.71 0.66 20.14
CA ASP A 69 6.89 -0.18 20.31
C ASP A 69 6.49 -1.61 20.70
N ARG A 70 5.52 -1.75 21.60
CA ARG A 70 4.94 -3.06 21.97
C ARG A 70 4.14 -3.68 20.83
N VAL A 71 3.27 -2.92 20.15
CA VAL A 71 2.39 -3.44 19.09
C VAL A 71 3.20 -3.96 17.90
N PHE A 72 4.19 -3.22 17.43
CA PHE A 72 5.04 -3.61 16.31
C PHE A 72 5.93 -4.81 16.65
N LYS A 73 6.50 -4.87 17.87
CA LYS A 73 7.38 -5.98 18.32
C LYS A 73 6.62 -7.25 18.70
N SER A 74 5.34 -7.16 19.08
CA SER A 74 4.58 -8.29 19.64
C SER A 74 3.60 -8.92 18.64
N TYR A 75 2.86 -8.11 17.88
CA TYR A 75 1.75 -8.62 17.05
C TYR A 75 2.01 -8.53 15.55
N GLY A 76 3.02 -7.75 15.11
CA GLY A 76 3.28 -7.52 13.68
C GLY A 76 2.09 -6.90 12.94
N ASP A 77 1.26 -6.15 13.68
CA ASP A 77 0.08 -5.46 13.20
C ASP A 77 0.49 -4.12 12.59
N ASP A 78 1.05 -4.20 11.38
CA ASP A 78 1.55 -3.04 10.64
C ASP A 78 0.41 -2.07 10.25
N SER A 79 -0.87 -2.46 10.40
CA SER A 79 -2.02 -1.62 10.04
C SER A 79 -2.23 -0.44 11.00
N VAL A 80 -1.80 -0.56 12.25
CA VAL A 80 -1.91 0.55 13.22
C VAL A 80 -1.00 1.72 12.83
N ALA A 81 0.07 1.45 12.05
CA ALA A 81 0.94 2.48 11.47
C ALA A 81 0.23 3.36 10.42
N GLU A 82 -1.00 3.04 10.04
CA GLU A 82 -1.77 3.82 9.09
C GLU A 82 -2.56 4.97 9.73
N LEU A 83 -2.68 4.98 11.07
CA LEU A 83 -3.46 5.96 11.82
C LEU A 83 -2.72 7.28 12.08
N THR A 84 -1.44 7.36 11.71
CA THR A 84 -0.63 8.58 11.81
C THR A 84 0.33 8.67 10.62
N GLY A 85 0.92 9.84 10.39
CA GLY A 85 1.78 10.10 9.24
C GLY A 85 2.74 11.26 9.45
N ALA A 86 3.53 11.56 8.41
CA ALA A 86 4.51 12.63 8.42
C ALA A 86 4.50 13.42 7.11
N TYR A 87 5.02 14.64 7.17
CA TYR A 87 5.34 15.46 6.02
C TYR A 87 6.85 15.38 5.77
N LEU A 88 7.24 15.24 4.51
CA LEU A 88 8.63 15.22 4.10
C LEU A 88 8.80 16.07 2.83
N SER A 89 9.88 16.84 2.76
CA SER A 89 10.20 17.66 1.60
C SER A 89 11.53 17.21 1.00
N PHE A 90 11.52 16.86 -0.28
CA PHE A 90 12.70 16.54 -1.06
C PHE A 90 13.07 17.78 -1.88
N SER A 91 14.28 18.30 -1.69
CA SER A 91 14.76 19.48 -2.41
C SER A 91 15.98 19.13 -3.25
N GLY A 92 15.95 19.48 -4.54
CA GLY A 92 17.10 19.30 -5.42
C GLY A 92 17.40 17.86 -5.82
N VAL A 93 16.39 16.98 -5.82
CA VAL A 93 16.50 15.58 -6.29
C VAL A 93 16.33 15.50 -7.81
N SER A 94 16.83 14.48 -8.47
CA SER A 94 16.67 14.31 -9.92
C SER A 94 15.23 13.93 -10.31
N GLN A 95 14.86 14.13 -11.57
CA GLN A 95 13.61 13.60 -12.13
C GLN A 95 13.61 12.06 -12.16
N VAL A 96 14.78 11.42 -12.17
CA VAL A 96 14.90 9.96 -12.06
C VAL A 96 14.48 9.50 -10.66
N LEU A 97 15.02 10.15 -9.62
CA LEU A 97 14.67 9.83 -8.24
C LEU A 97 13.22 10.22 -7.90
N SER A 98 12.68 11.28 -8.50
CA SER A 98 11.29 11.68 -8.24
C SER A 98 10.30 10.56 -8.57
N LYS A 99 10.56 9.74 -9.61
CA LYS A 99 9.69 8.60 -9.92
C LYS A 99 9.76 7.48 -8.88
N VAL A 100 10.88 7.30 -8.20
CA VAL A 100 10.98 6.36 -7.06
C VAL A 100 10.21 6.89 -5.86
N ILE A 101 10.33 8.20 -5.58
CA ILE A 101 9.63 8.87 -4.48
C ILE A 101 8.11 8.79 -4.66
N GLU A 102 7.62 8.98 -5.90
CA GLU A 102 6.20 9.06 -6.24
C GLU A 102 5.52 7.70 -6.52
N ASP A 103 6.27 6.60 -6.60
CA ASP A 103 5.70 5.27 -6.87
C ASP A 103 4.72 4.73 -5.79
N PRO A 104 4.77 5.10 -4.49
CA PRO A 104 3.75 4.69 -3.53
C PRO A 104 2.34 5.20 -3.91
N ARG A 105 1.34 4.30 -3.91
CA ARG A 105 -0.06 4.63 -4.30
C ARG A 105 -1.03 4.85 -3.13
N ILE A 106 -0.76 4.24 -1.98
CA ILE A 106 -1.75 4.12 -0.88
C ILE A 106 -1.32 5.03 0.26
N ALA A 107 -2.26 5.86 0.74
CA ALA A 107 -2.04 6.79 1.83
C ALA A 107 -0.77 7.63 1.63
N PHE A 108 -0.62 8.13 0.40
CA PHE A 108 0.50 8.89 -0.11
C PHE A 108 -0.04 10.06 -0.93
N SER A 109 0.55 11.23 -0.78
CA SER A 109 0.23 12.42 -1.56
C SER A 109 1.51 13.18 -1.83
N ALA A 110 1.81 13.41 -3.10
CA ALA A 110 2.98 14.15 -3.53
C ALA A 110 2.59 15.36 -4.39
N ILE A 111 3.41 16.41 -4.30
CA ILE A 111 3.36 17.55 -5.20
C ILE A 111 4.77 17.89 -5.68
N GLU A 112 5.00 17.68 -6.97
CA GLU A 112 6.28 17.94 -7.62
C GLU A 112 6.30 19.34 -8.27
N LYS A 113 7.48 19.99 -8.24
CA LYS A 113 7.75 21.23 -8.95
C LYS A 113 7.50 21.07 -10.45
N SER A 114 6.55 21.83 -10.98
CA SER A 114 6.12 21.70 -12.38
C SER A 114 7.13 22.28 -13.39
N THR A 115 7.50 21.45 -14.37
CA THR A 115 8.23 21.84 -15.58
C THR A 115 7.41 22.67 -16.56
N ARG A 116 6.08 22.76 -16.37
CA ARG A 116 5.18 23.54 -17.23
C ARG A 116 5.09 25.01 -16.82
N TYR A 117 5.40 25.33 -15.56
CA TYR A 117 5.18 26.66 -14.99
C TYR A 117 6.44 27.30 -14.41
N VAL A 118 7.44 26.51 -14.03
CA VAL A 118 8.67 27.01 -13.42
C VAL A 118 9.84 26.89 -14.39
N THR A 119 10.67 27.93 -14.46
CA THR A 119 11.92 27.88 -15.24
C THR A 119 13.00 27.11 -14.49
N PHE A 120 13.77 26.34 -15.25
CA PHE A 120 14.96 25.63 -14.77
C PHE A 120 16.26 26.27 -15.30
N ALA A 121 16.15 27.41 -15.98
CA ALA A 121 17.27 28.15 -16.57
C ALA A 121 18.21 28.80 -15.54
N LYS A 122 17.74 29.00 -14.30
CA LYS A 122 18.51 29.69 -13.27
C LYS A 122 19.71 28.84 -12.86
N LYS A 123 20.90 29.41 -13.02
CA LYS A 123 22.17 28.89 -12.50
C LYS A 123 22.30 29.19 -11.00
N ASP A 124 23.06 28.37 -10.27
CA ASP A 124 23.44 28.70 -8.89
C ASP A 124 24.50 29.79 -8.84
N ASP A 125 24.91 30.16 -7.62
CA ASP A 125 25.93 31.16 -7.33
C ASP A 125 27.31 30.80 -7.90
N GLN A 126 27.52 29.53 -8.29
CA GLN A 126 28.74 29.07 -8.98
C GLN A 126 28.60 29.07 -10.51
N GLY A 127 27.48 29.59 -11.03
CA GLY A 127 27.22 29.62 -12.46
C GLY A 127 26.87 28.25 -13.07
N LYS A 128 26.47 27.27 -12.26
CA LYS A 128 26.14 25.92 -12.74
C LYS A 128 24.64 25.71 -12.88
N TYR A 129 24.24 24.97 -13.91
CA TYR A 129 22.86 24.53 -14.06
C TYR A 129 22.45 23.53 -12.98
N GLN A 130 21.16 23.53 -12.67
CA GLN A 130 20.58 22.75 -11.59
C GLN A 130 20.22 21.33 -12.07
N TYR A 131 21.24 20.50 -12.28
CA TYR A 131 21.09 19.04 -12.43
C TYR A 131 21.90 18.29 -11.36
N VAL A 132 21.46 17.08 -11.05
CA VAL A 132 22.13 16.15 -10.15
C VAL A 132 23.35 15.60 -10.85
N ARG A 133 24.51 15.69 -10.20
CA ARG A 133 25.74 15.03 -10.62
C ARG A 133 25.77 13.66 -9.96
N GLU A 134 25.24 12.65 -10.65
CA GLU A 134 25.02 11.32 -10.04
C GLU A 134 26.36 10.74 -9.52
N PRO A 135 26.44 10.34 -8.23
CA PRO A 135 27.73 10.00 -7.60
C PRO A 135 28.48 8.84 -8.25
N THR A 136 27.79 7.90 -8.88
CA THR A 136 28.40 6.76 -9.56
C THR A 136 29.03 7.22 -10.87
N ILE A 137 28.31 7.95 -11.72
CA ILE A 137 28.83 8.50 -13.00
C ILE A 137 30.04 9.41 -12.75
N MET A 138 29.96 10.29 -11.76
CA MET A 138 31.02 11.26 -11.44
C MET A 138 32.34 10.62 -11.01
N ARG A 139 32.33 9.33 -10.64
CA ARG A 139 33.53 8.54 -10.28
C ARG A 139 34.08 7.71 -11.44
N THR A 140 33.59 7.93 -12.66
CA THR A 140 34.01 7.21 -13.87
C THR A 140 34.61 8.17 -14.90
N PRO A 141 35.29 7.66 -15.95
CA PRO A 141 35.74 8.48 -17.08
C PRO A 141 34.61 9.20 -17.83
N PHE A 142 33.34 8.85 -17.60
CA PHE A 142 32.19 9.46 -18.27
C PHE A 142 31.73 10.78 -17.63
N ALA A 143 32.29 11.19 -16.48
CA ALA A 143 31.89 12.42 -15.79
C ALA A 143 31.92 13.67 -16.68
N GLY A 144 33.01 13.88 -17.43
CA GLY A 144 33.17 15.06 -18.28
C GLY A 144 32.20 15.10 -19.47
N ILE A 145 31.95 13.96 -20.13
CA ILE A 145 30.98 13.90 -21.24
C ILE A 145 29.55 14.07 -20.73
N TYR A 146 29.25 13.56 -19.53
CA TYR A 146 27.96 13.71 -18.88
C TYR A 146 27.64 15.19 -18.56
N GLU A 147 28.55 15.90 -17.89
CA GLU A 147 28.37 17.32 -17.57
C GLU A 147 28.24 18.17 -18.84
N LYS A 148 29.13 17.94 -19.82
CA LYS A 148 29.09 18.66 -21.09
C LYS A 148 27.75 18.52 -21.82
N LEU A 149 27.18 17.31 -21.84
CA LEU A 149 25.89 17.06 -22.46
C LEU A 149 24.75 17.73 -21.68
N CYS A 150 24.75 17.61 -20.35
CA CYS A 150 23.74 18.26 -19.53
C CYS A 150 23.77 19.78 -19.70
N ASP A 151 24.95 20.41 -19.67
CA ASP A 151 25.10 21.84 -19.89
C ASP A 151 24.59 22.25 -21.28
N TYR A 152 24.92 21.48 -22.32
CA TYR A 152 24.42 21.71 -23.68
C TYR A 152 22.89 21.61 -23.78
N GLN A 153 22.29 20.64 -23.08
CA GLN A 153 20.84 20.47 -23.01
C GLN A 153 20.15 21.67 -22.34
N PHE A 154 20.70 22.16 -21.22
CA PHE A 154 20.19 23.37 -20.56
C PHE A 154 20.37 24.62 -21.41
N ASP A 155 21.55 24.84 -21.99
CA ASP A 155 21.78 25.96 -22.90
C ASP A 155 20.82 25.94 -24.09
N SER A 156 20.56 24.75 -24.64
CA SER A 156 19.58 24.56 -25.72
C SER A 156 18.16 24.85 -25.26
N HIS A 157 17.77 24.39 -24.07
CA HIS A 157 16.47 24.72 -23.47
C HIS A 157 16.28 26.24 -23.32
N VAL A 158 17.28 26.96 -22.81
CA VAL A 158 17.22 28.43 -22.64
C VAL A 158 17.07 29.14 -23.98
N ARG A 159 17.93 28.84 -24.95
CA ARG A 159 17.83 29.45 -26.30
C ARG A 159 16.50 29.15 -26.98
N SER A 160 16.03 27.90 -26.90
CA SER A 160 14.76 27.49 -27.49
C SER A 160 13.58 28.14 -26.77
N PHE A 161 13.64 28.34 -25.45
CA PHE A 161 12.59 29.02 -24.69
C PHE A 161 12.35 30.43 -25.22
N ASP A 162 13.41 31.23 -25.41
CA ASP A 162 13.28 32.60 -25.89
C ASP A 162 12.66 32.63 -27.30
N ALA A 163 13.16 31.81 -28.22
CA ALA A 163 12.64 31.71 -29.58
C ALA A 163 11.17 31.26 -29.63
N VAL A 164 10.80 30.23 -28.86
CA VAL A 164 9.42 29.73 -28.79
C VAL A 164 8.50 30.74 -28.11
N HIS A 165 8.97 31.41 -27.06
CA HIS A 165 8.20 32.42 -26.36
C HIS A 165 7.80 33.57 -27.28
N ASP A 166 8.73 34.05 -28.12
CA ASP A 166 8.46 35.09 -29.10
C ASP A 166 7.52 34.59 -30.22
N TRP A 167 7.75 33.36 -30.70
CA TRP A 167 6.86 32.72 -31.68
C TRP A 167 5.41 32.55 -31.16
N VAL A 168 5.22 32.15 -29.90
CA VAL A 168 3.87 32.04 -29.31
C VAL A 168 3.20 33.42 -29.27
N LYS A 169 3.94 34.49 -28.95
CA LYS A 169 3.41 35.87 -28.98
C LYS A 169 2.94 36.26 -30.37
N GLU A 170 3.70 35.93 -31.41
CA GLU A 170 3.39 36.26 -32.79
C GLU A 170 2.18 35.48 -33.32
N LYS A 171 2.06 34.20 -32.97
CA LYS A 171 0.99 33.32 -33.47
C LYS A 171 -0.34 33.40 -32.72
N ASN A 172 -0.33 33.90 -31.49
CA ASN A 172 -1.52 33.94 -30.63
C ASN A 172 -1.68 35.37 -30.10
N PRO A 173 -2.32 36.31 -30.83
CA PRO A 173 -2.59 37.64 -30.30
C PRO A 173 -3.60 37.59 -29.14
N ILE A 174 -3.60 38.64 -28.29
CA ILE A 174 -4.56 38.80 -27.20
C ILE A 174 -5.98 38.81 -27.77
N ILE A 175 -6.87 38.00 -27.18
CA ILE A 175 -8.28 37.93 -27.55
C ILE A 175 -9.15 38.87 -26.70
N GLU A 176 -10.39 39.12 -27.13
CA GLU A 176 -11.32 39.97 -26.40
C GLU A 176 -11.58 39.44 -24.98
N GLY A 177 -11.45 40.31 -23.97
CA GLY A 177 -11.61 39.97 -22.55
C GLY A 177 -10.37 39.37 -21.88
N GLU A 178 -9.29 39.07 -22.61
CA GLU A 178 -8.03 38.61 -22.03
C GLU A 178 -7.15 39.79 -21.58
N THR A 179 -6.62 39.70 -20.35
CA THR A 179 -5.66 40.71 -19.84
C THR A 179 -4.25 40.43 -20.32
N GLU A 180 -3.42 41.47 -20.45
CA GLU A 180 -1.99 41.30 -20.80
C GLU A 180 -1.24 40.37 -19.83
N LEU A 181 -1.59 40.42 -18.54
CA LEU A 181 -0.98 39.55 -17.52
C LEU A 181 -1.35 38.08 -17.75
N ALA A 182 -2.63 37.79 -17.97
CA ALA A 182 -3.11 36.43 -18.26
C ALA A 182 -2.43 35.90 -19.54
N PHE A 183 -2.37 36.71 -20.59
CA PHE A 183 -1.70 36.36 -21.83
C PHE A 183 -0.21 36.08 -21.63
N ALA A 184 0.51 36.95 -20.90
CA ALA A 184 1.93 36.77 -20.62
C ALA A 184 2.23 35.48 -19.82
N GLN A 185 1.38 35.16 -18.83
CA GLN A 185 1.49 33.93 -18.05
C GLN A 185 1.23 32.69 -18.91
N SER A 186 0.16 32.69 -19.71
CA SER A 186 -0.18 31.60 -20.65
C SER A 186 0.92 31.37 -21.68
N ARG A 187 1.46 32.44 -22.27
CA ARG A 187 2.57 32.38 -23.22
C ARG A 187 3.82 31.77 -22.58
N ARG A 188 4.19 32.23 -21.39
CA ARG A 188 5.34 31.67 -20.64
C ARG A 188 5.15 30.18 -20.37
N ALA A 189 3.97 29.79 -19.89
CA ALA A 189 3.65 28.38 -19.62
C ALA A 189 3.74 27.53 -20.89
N LYS A 190 3.22 28.03 -22.03
CA LYS A 190 3.28 27.33 -23.32
C LYS A 190 4.72 27.15 -23.82
N ALA A 191 5.55 28.18 -23.69
CA ALA A 191 6.97 28.10 -24.08
C ALA A 191 7.75 27.11 -23.20
N LEU A 192 7.52 27.11 -21.87
CA LEU A 192 8.09 26.11 -20.97
C LEU A 192 7.63 24.69 -21.35
N ASP A 193 6.34 24.50 -21.62
CA ASP A 193 5.75 23.20 -21.96
C ASP A 193 6.27 22.62 -23.29
N ILE A 194 6.54 23.47 -24.30
CA ILE A 194 7.14 23.03 -25.57
C ILE A 194 8.62 22.66 -25.37
N THR A 195 9.37 23.47 -24.61
CA THR A 195 10.84 23.37 -24.57
C THR A 195 11.38 22.45 -23.47
N ARG A 196 10.53 22.01 -22.54
CA ARG A 196 10.91 21.09 -21.45
C ARG A 196 11.50 19.76 -21.93
N GLY A 197 11.18 19.31 -23.15
CA GLY A 197 11.72 18.07 -23.71
C GLY A 197 13.25 18.07 -23.88
N LEU A 198 13.88 19.25 -23.83
CA LEU A 198 15.33 19.40 -23.88
C LEU A 198 16.02 19.20 -22.53
N LEU A 199 15.28 19.27 -21.41
CA LEU A 199 15.84 19.12 -20.07
C LEU A 199 16.27 17.66 -19.81
N PRO A 200 17.46 17.40 -19.27
CA PRO A 200 17.84 16.05 -18.87
C PRO A 200 16.99 15.56 -17.69
N ALA A 201 16.80 14.25 -17.58
CA ALA A 201 16.20 13.64 -16.38
C ALA A 201 17.04 13.87 -15.10
N ALA A 202 18.29 14.31 -15.24
CA ALA A 202 19.11 14.77 -14.13
C ALA A 202 18.66 16.12 -13.54
N THR A 203 17.77 16.87 -14.22
CA THR A 203 17.27 18.17 -13.76
C THR A 203 16.74 18.08 -12.34
N LYS A 204 17.19 18.98 -11.47
CA LYS A 204 16.80 19.05 -10.07
C LYS A 204 15.36 19.52 -9.92
N THR A 205 14.57 18.80 -9.13
CA THR A 205 13.18 19.06 -8.80
C THR A 205 12.98 19.10 -7.29
N ASN A 206 11.82 19.57 -6.86
CA ASN A 206 11.41 19.57 -5.46
C ASN A 206 10.08 18.84 -5.33
N ILE A 207 9.91 18.07 -4.27
CA ILE A 207 8.69 17.28 -4.02
C ILE A 207 8.28 17.47 -2.56
N GLY A 208 7.06 17.91 -2.33
CA GLY A 208 6.41 17.83 -1.02
C GLY A 208 5.62 16.53 -0.91
N VAL A 209 5.78 15.80 0.18
CA VAL A 209 5.12 14.50 0.42
C VAL A 209 4.41 14.51 1.76
N PHE A 210 3.19 13.96 1.79
CA PHE A 210 2.55 13.45 3.00
C PHE A 210 2.25 11.96 2.83
N ALA A 211 2.54 11.15 3.86
CA ALA A 211 2.16 9.75 3.88
C ALA A 211 1.99 9.23 5.31
N ASN A 212 1.20 8.16 5.47
CA ASN A 212 1.08 7.49 6.76
C ASN A 212 2.38 6.74 7.14
N GLY A 213 2.52 6.37 8.41
CA GLY A 213 3.74 5.74 8.94
C GLY A 213 4.13 4.46 8.19
N ARG A 214 3.15 3.62 7.84
CA ARG A 214 3.38 2.40 7.04
C ARG A 214 3.93 2.71 5.66
N THR A 215 3.38 3.73 4.99
CA THR A 215 3.83 4.13 3.65
C THR A 215 5.18 4.82 3.71
N MET A 216 5.48 5.62 4.74
CA MET A 216 6.81 6.21 4.96
C MET A 216 7.89 5.14 5.13
N GLU A 217 7.60 4.11 5.92
CA GLU A 217 8.53 2.99 6.08
C GLU A 217 8.81 2.29 4.74
N ASN A 218 7.74 2.00 3.97
CA ASN A 218 7.89 1.38 2.65
C ASN A 218 8.60 2.28 1.64
N LEU A 219 8.42 3.61 1.73
CA LEU A 219 9.16 4.57 0.91
C LEU A 219 10.67 4.50 1.22
N LEU A 220 11.06 4.45 2.50
CA LEU A 220 12.46 4.27 2.88
C LEU A 220 13.03 2.94 2.34
N VAL A 221 12.29 1.84 2.49
CA VAL A 221 12.68 0.54 1.90
C VAL A 221 12.93 0.68 0.40
N LYS A 222 12.04 1.33 -0.35
CA LYS A 222 12.21 1.58 -1.79
C LYS A 222 13.45 2.41 -2.09
N LEU A 223 13.65 3.51 -1.36
CA LEU A 223 14.79 4.41 -1.53
C LEU A 223 16.12 3.66 -1.32
N PHE A 224 16.19 2.80 -0.30
CA PHE A 224 17.38 1.98 -0.02
C PHE A 224 17.58 0.84 -1.02
N SER A 225 16.50 0.23 -1.54
CA SER A 225 16.59 -0.86 -2.51
C SER A 225 16.86 -0.41 -3.95
N ALA A 226 16.62 0.86 -4.27
CA ALA A 226 16.82 1.37 -5.62
C ALA A 226 18.31 1.36 -6.03
N PRO A 227 18.60 1.13 -7.33
CA PRO A 227 19.98 0.95 -7.80
C PRO A 227 20.81 2.26 -7.77
N TYR A 228 20.15 3.41 -7.72
CA TYR A 228 20.79 4.73 -7.80
C TYR A 228 21.49 5.13 -6.49
N ALA A 229 22.72 5.65 -6.58
CA ALA A 229 23.42 6.14 -5.38
C ALA A 229 22.72 7.35 -4.76
N GLU A 230 22.16 8.22 -5.59
CA GLU A 230 21.32 9.35 -5.16
C GLU A 230 20.16 8.88 -4.27
N SER A 231 19.47 7.81 -4.67
CA SER A 231 18.33 7.26 -3.92
C SER A 231 18.73 6.80 -2.53
N ARG A 232 19.87 6.11 -2.40
CA ARG A 232 20.36 5.63 -1.10
C ARG A 232 20.78 6.79 -0.20
N GLN A 233 21.44 7.81 -0.75
CA GLN A 233 21.80 9.01 0.00
C GLN A 233 20.55 9.75 0.50
N VAL A 234 19.57 9.99 -0.37
CA VAL A 234 18.31 10.63 0.02
C VAL A 234 17.51 9.76 0.99
N GLY A 235 17.59 8.43 0.88
CA GLY A 235 17.02 7.49 1.85
C GLY A 235 17.63 7.62 3.24
N GLU A 236 18.95 7.79 3.34
CA GLU A 236 19.66 8.07 4.60
C GLU A 236 19.18 9.38 5.24
N GLU A 237 19.19 10.46 4.46
CA GLU A 237 18.74 11.79 4.90
C GLU A 237 17.27 11.74 5.35
N SER A 238 16.42 11.07 4.59
CA SER A 238 14.99 10.89 4.91
C SER A 238 14.80 10.09 6.20
N HIS A 239 15.58 9.03 6.42
CA HIS A 239 15.50 8.23 7.64
C HIS A 239 15.87 9.06 8.87
N VAL A 240 16.94 9.86 8.78
CA VAL A 240 17.38 10.76 9.86
C VAL A 240 16.28 11.75 10.23
N GLU A 241 15.65 12.40 9.26
CA GLU A 241 14.59 13.38 9.53
C GLU A 241 13.31 12.71 10.06
N LEU A 242 12.91 11.56 9.50
CA LEU A 242 11.72 10.84 9.98
C LEU A 242 11.91 10.27 11.40
N MET A 243 13.13 9.91 11.80
CA MET A 243 13.45 9.51 13.17
C MET A 243 13.22 10.62 14.21
N LYS A 244 13.18 11.89 13.80
CA LYS A 244 12.88 13.02 14.70
C LYS A 244 11.38 13.19 14.95
N VAL A 245 10.53 12.71 14.04
CA VAL A 245 9.08 13.00 14.04
C VAL A 245 8.23 11.75 14.31
N ILE A 246 8.57 10.62 13.69
CA ILE A 246 7.83 9.35 13.76
C ILE A 246 8.76 8.14 14.02
N PRO A 247 9.69 8.20 14.99
CA PRO A 247 10.71 7.16 15.19
C PRO A 247 10.13 5.75 15.37
N ASP A 248 9.00 5.61 16.06
CA ASP A 248 8.35 4.31 16.31
C ASP A 248 7.93 3.59 15.02
N PHE A 249 7.71 4.33 13.93
CA PHE A 249 7.24 3.81 12.65
C PHE A 249 8.36 3.51 11.66
N VAL A 250 9.52 4.17 11.80
CA VAL A 250 10.65 4.05 10.84
C VAL A 250 11.92 3.46 11.44
N SER A 251 11.96 3.20 12.76
CA SER A 251 13.13 2.63 13.45
C SER A 251 13.50 1.24 12.94
N ARG A 252 12.53 0.44 12.50
CA ARG A 252 12.74 -0.96 12.06
C ARG A 252 13.26 -1.10 10.62
N VAL A 253 13.33 -0.01 9.85
CA VAL A 253 13.76 -0.04 8.43
C VAL A 253 15.15 -0.64 8.27
N LYS A 254 16.07 -0.36 9.20
CA LYS A 254 17.45 -0.86 9.13
C LYS A 254 17.70 -2.11 9.99
N MET A 255 16.66 -2.69 10.58
CA MET A 255 16.82 -3.88 11.41
C MET A 255 16.93 -5.14 10.54
N PRO A 256 17.89 -6.06 10.81
CA PRO A 256 18.12 -7.26 10.00
C PRO A 256 16.89 -8.12 9.75
N LYS A 257 15.99 -8.24 10.74
CA LYS A 257 14.78 -9.09 10.65
C LYS A 257 13.56 -8.38 10.05
N TYR A 258 13.66 -7.10 9.73
CA TYR A 258 12.53 -6.28 9.27
C TYR A 258 12.86 -5.60 7.95
N GLY A 259 13.08 -4.28 7.93
CA GLY A 259 13.26 -3.56 6.68
C GLY A 259 14.53 -3.95 5.92
N GLN A 260 15.61 -4.33 6.60
CA GLN A 260 16.84 -4.72 5.91
C GLN A 260 16.64 -5.99 5.08
N ALA A 261 16.00 -7.03 5.63
CA ALA A 261 15.66 -8.24 4.89
C ALA A 261 14.79 -7.93 3.65
N GLN A 262 13.86 -6.97 3.78
CA GLN A 262 13.04 -6.52 2.66
C GLN A 262 13.85 -5.79 1.59
N ILE A 263 14.79 -4.93 2.00
CA ILE A 263 15.71 -4.21 1.10
C ILE A 263 16.57 -5.21 0.33
N ASP A 264 17.19 -6.17 1.03
CA ASP A 264 18.05 -7.19 0.44
C ASP A 264 17.27 -8.06 -0.55
N TYR A 265 16.07 -8.52 -0.16
CA TYR A 265 15.17 -9.28 -1.04
C TYR A 265 14.84 -8.52 -2.34
N LEU A 266 14.55 -7.22 -2.26
CA LEU A 266 14.24 -6.42 -3.44
C LEU A 266 15.46 -6.23 -4.36
N ILE A 267 16.64 -5.97 -3.79
CA ILE A 267 17.90 -5.85 -4.54
C ILE A 267 18.24 -7.18 -5.25
N GLU A 268 18.11 -8.31 -4.56
CA GLU A 268 18.39 -9.62 -5.14
C GLU A 268 17.38 -10.00 -6.22
N ARG A 269 16.09 -9.70 -6.01
CA ARG A 269 15.05 -9.90 -7.03
C ARG A 269 15.36 -9.08 -8.29
N ASP A 270 15.70 -7.80 -8.14
CA ASP A 270 16.04 -6.93 -9.26
C ASP A 270 17.25 -7.46 -10.06
N LYS A 271 18.34 -7.82 -9.36
CA LYS A 271 19.51 -8.44 -10.00
C LYS A 271 19.17 -9.72 -10.78
N ARG A 272 18.38 -10.61 -10.18
CA ARG A 272 17.93 -11.85 -10.85
C ARG A 272 17.10 -11.54 -12.09
N MET A 273 16.15 -10.63 -11.98
CA MET A 273 15.29 -10.25 -13.11
C MET A 273 16.06 -9.56 -14.22
N SER A 274 16.98 -8.65 -13.90
CA SER A 274 17.83 -8.00 -14.90
C SER A 274 18.70 -9.00 -15.66
N GLY A 275 19.30 -9.97 -14.95
CA GLY A 275 20.06 -11.06 -15.56
C GLY A 275 19.21 -11.95 -16.47
N LEU A 276 18.06 -12.39 -15.97
CA LEU A 276 17.15 -13.29 -16.69
C LEU A 276 16.54 -12.61 -17.93
N THR A 277 16.11 -11.35 -17.81
CA THR A 277 15.59 -10.60 -18.95
C THR A 277 16.65 -10.42 -20.04
N ARG A 278 17.90 -10.16 -19.66
CA ARG A 278 19.01 -10.08 -20.61
C ARG A 278 19.26 -11.41 -21.31
N GLU A 279 19.18 -12.53 -20.60
CA GLU A 279 19.33 -13.86 -21.19
C GLU A 279 18.21 -14.18 -22.19
N MET A 280 16.96 -13.89 -21.82
CA MET A 280 15.78 -14.26 -22.61
C MET A 280 15.50 -13.30 -23.78
N LEU A 281 15.73 -12.00 -23.58
CA LEU A 281 15.36 -10.95 -24.54
C LEU A 281 16.57 -10.25 -25.16
N GLY A 282 17.78 -10.48 -24.65
CA GLY A 282 18.99 -9.80 -25.10
C GLY A 282 19.29 -10.00 -26.59
N GLY A 283 19.83 -8.95 -27.22
CA GLY A 283 20.20 -8.96 -28.65
C GLY A 283 19.02 -8.81 -29.61
N LYS A 284 17.77 -8.83 -29.11
CA LYS A 284 16.60 -8.51 -29.92
C LYS A 284 16.51 -6.99 -30.11
N ARG A 285 16.13 -6.56 -31.31
CA ARG A 285 15.86 -5.15 -31.58
C ARG A 285 14.41 -4.81 -31.21
N PRO A 286 14.16 -3.66 -30.56
CA PRO A 286 12.80 -3.17 -30.35
C PRO A 286 12.06 -3.06 -31.68
N ALA A 287 10.89 -3.68 -31.76
CA ALA A 287 10.01 -3.55 -32.92
C ALA A 287 9.44 -2.12 -33.00
N GLU A 288 9.26 -1.61 -34.21
CA GLU A 288 8.50 -0.38 -34.42
C GLU A 288 7.02 -0.66 -34.18
N VAL A 289 6.42 0.05 -33.21
CA VAL A 289 5.00 -0.03 -32.86
C VAL A 289 4.40 1.37 -32.82
N PRO A 290 3.08 1.52 -32.96
CA PRO A 290 2.42 2.82 -32.79
C PRO A 290 2.67 3.40 -31.38
N GLU A 291 2.55 4.72 -31.25
CA GLU A 291 2.69 5.45 -29.97
C GLU A 291 1.81 4.87 -28.86
N VAL A 292 0.60 4.43 -29.21
CA VAL A 292 -0.34 3.77 -28.30
C VAL A 292 -0.75 2.43 -28.89
N THR A 293 -0.52 1.35 -28.11
CA THR A 293 -0.95 0.00 -28.46
C THR A 293 -1.77 -0.59 -27.31
N LEU A 294 -3.00 -1.02 -27.62
CA LEU A 294 -3.77 -1.86 -26.71
C LEU A 294 -3.23 -3.29 -26.78
N VAL A 295 -2.66 -3.80 -25.68
CA VAL A 295 -2.06 -5.14 -25.62
C VAL A 295 -3.01 -6.10 -24.92
N GLU A 296 -3.37 -7.17 -25.61
CA GLU A 296 -4.13 -8.30 -25.07
C GLU A 296 -3.21 -9.49 -24.78
N PHE A 297 -3.56 -10.28 -23.77
CA PHE A 297 -2.80 -11.44 -23.33
C PHE A 297 -3.66 -12.69 -23.47
N ALA A 298 -3.07 -13.78 -23.94
CA ALA A 298 -3.77 -15.05 -24.11
C ALA A 298 -4.16 -15.68 -22.76
N SER A 299 -3.34 -15.45 -21.71
CA SER A 299 -3.53 -16.00 -20.37
C SER A 299 -3.05 -15.02 -19.29
N MET A 300 -3.39 -15.32 -18.03
CA MET A 300 -2.92 -14.55 -16.88
C MET A 300 -1.40 -14.76 -16.67
N GLU A 301 -0.90 -15.96 -16.95
CA GLU A 301 0.51 -16.31 -16.91
C GLU A 301 1.31 -15.51 -17.94
N ASP A 302 0.82 -15.43 -19.19
CA ASP A 302 1.48 -14.67 -20.25
C ASP A 302 1.55 -13.20 -19.89
N GLN A 303 0.47 -12.66 -19.32
CA GLN A 303 0.44 -11.29 -18.80
C GLN A 303 1.48 -11.07 -17.69
N LEU A 304 1.54 -11.97 -16.71
CA LEU A 304 2.46 -11.86 -15.59
C LEU A 304 3.91 -11.96 -16.07
N VAL A 305 4.25 -12.98 -16.86
CA VAL A 305 5.62 -13.21 -17.38
C VAL A 305 6.05 -12.05 -18.27
N SER A 306 5.20 -11.57 -19.17
CA SER A 306 5.52 -10.42 -20.02
C SER A 306 5.81 -9.17 -19.21
N ARG A 307 4.99 -8.88 -18.19
CA ARG A 307 5.18 -7.71 -17.30
C ARG A 307 6.41 -7.86 -16.40
N ALA A 308 6.73 -9.07 -15.95
CA ALA A 308 7.92 -9.34 -15.14
C ALA A 308 9.20 -9.04 -15.94
N LEU A 309 9.23 -9.41 -17.23
CA LEU A 309 10.37 -9.13 -18.12
C LEU A 309 10.43 -7.65 -18.55
N TYR A 310 9.28 -6.99 -18.72
CA TYR A 310 9.16 -5.64 -19.27
C TYR A 310 9.99 -4.58 -18.51
N GLU A 311 10.01 -4.62 -17.18
CA GLU A 311 10.72 -3.60 -16.36
C GLU A 311 12.24 -3.56 -16.63
N ASN A 312 12.80 -4.67 -17.12
CA ASN A 312 14.23 -4.82 -17.43
C ASN A 312 14.52 -4.93 -18.94
N SER A 313 13.56 -4.55 -19.80
CA SER A 313 13.64 -4.67 -21.26
C SER A 313 13.47 -3.31 -21.95
N ASP A 314 14.00 -3.20 -23.17
CA ASP A 314 13.77 -2.11 -24.11
C ASP A 314 12.74 -2.46 -25.20
N LEU A 315 12.19 -3.68 -25.19
CA LEU A 315 11.22 -4.14 -26.18
C LEU A 315 9.80 -3.66 -25.85
N PRO A 316 8.97 -3.31 -26.86
CA PRO A 316 7.55 -3.07 -26.65
C PRO A 316 6.85 -4.27 -26.01
N LEU A 317 5.86 -3.99 -25.15
CA LEU A 317 5.14 -5.04 -24.42
C LEU A 317 4.45 -6.05 -25.35
N SER A 318 3.97 -5.62 -26.53
CA SER A 318 3.41 -6.51 -27.54
C SER A 318 4.43 -7.50 -28.10
N GLN A 319 5.68 -7.07 -28.29
CA GLN A 319 6.78 -7.93 -28.74
C GLN A 319 7.17 -8.93 -27.65
N ILE A 320 7.28 -8.48 -26.40
CA ILE A 320 7.54 -9.38 -25.26
C ILE A 320 6.43 -10.42 -25.15
N ASN A 321 5.17 -10.01 -25.23
CA ASN A 321 4.02 -10.91 -25.20
C ASN A 321 4.07 -11.96 -26.33
N GLY A 322 4.44 -11.55 -27.55
CA GLY A 322 4.66 -12.48 -28.67
C GLY A 322 5.73 -13.55 -28.36
N ILE A 323 6.84 -13.14 -27.74
CA ILE A 323 7.90 -14.08 -27.31
C ILE A 323 7.38 -15.02 -26.20
N VAL A 324 6.73 -14.47 -25.18
CA VAL A 324 6.19 -15.22 -24.04
C VAL A 324 5.11 -16.21 -24.46
N SER A 325 4.29 -15.87 -25.45
CA SER A 325 3.26 -16.79 -25.99
C SER A 325 3.86 -18.08 -26.57
N SER A 326 5.12 -18.04 -27.00
CA SER A 326 5.86 -19.17 -27.56
C SER A 326 6.68 -19.94 -26.51
N MET A 327 6.75 -19.46 -25.27
CA MET A 327 7.46 -20.13 -24.18
C MET A 327 6.67 -21.33 -23.65
N GLY A 328 7.39 -22.40 -23.29
CA GLY A 328 6.81 -23.51 -22.54
C GLY A 328 6.60 -23.18 -21.06
N ASP A 329 5.80 -23.99 -20.37
CA ASP A 329 5.49 -23.80 -18.95
C ASP A 329 6.73 -23.76 -18.04
N GLN A 330 7.79 -24.50 -18.38
CA GLN A 330 9.03 -24.50 -17.61
C GLN A 330 9.78 -23.18 -17.72
N GLU A 331 9.83 -22.57 -18.91
CA GLU A 331 10.45 -21.25 -19.11
C GLU A 331 9.66 -20.17 -18.37
N LYS A 332 8.33 -20.20 -18.50
CA LYS A 332 7.44 -19.30 -17.75
C LYS A 332 7.63 -19.45 -16.25
N ARG A 333 7.71 -20.68 -15.73
CA ARG A 333 7.96 -21.00 -14.32
C ARG A 333 9.28 -20.41 -13.82
N ILE A 334 10.34 -20.45 -14.63
CA ILE A 334 11.63 -19.82 -14.29
C ILE A 334 11.45 -18.31 -14.08
N VAL A 335 10.74 -17.63 -14.99
CA VAL A 335 10.46 -16.19 -14.86
C VAL A 335 9.62 -15.90 -13.62
N VAL A 336 8.52 -16.64 -13.39
CA VAL A 336 7.65 -16.42 -12.23
C VAL A 336 8.42 -16.62 -10.93
N ARG A 337 9.25 -17.67 -10.81
CA ARG A 337 10.06 -17.92 -9.62
C ARG A 337 11.14 -16.86 -9.41
N ALA A 338 11.81 -16.42 -10.47
CA ALA A 338 12.79 -15.33 -10.38
C ALA A 338 12.13 -14.01 -9.91
N TYR A 339 10.92 -13.72 -10.40
CA TYR A 339 10.18 -12.52 -10.04
C TYR A 339 9.56 -12.58 -8.63
N LEU A 340 9.12 -13.77 -8.19
CA LEU A 340 8.71 -13.99 -6.79
C LEU A 340 9.91 -13.91 -5.84
N GLY A 341 11.09 -14.36 -6.26
CA GLY A 341 12.25 -14.49 -5.41
C GLY A 341 12.05 -15.43 -4.22
N GLU A 342 12.98 -15.39 -3.27
CA GLU A 342 12.93 -16.22 -2.07
C GLU A 342 12.14 -15.51 -0.97
N ARG A 343 10.89 -15.91 -0.79
CA ARG A 343 9.96 -15.28 0.16
C ARG A 343 9.98 -16.00 1.51
N ALA A 344 10.72 -15.44 2.46
CA ALA A 344 10.78 -15.95 3.84
C ALA A 344 9.71 -15.35 4.77
N ASP A 345 9.18 -14.16 4.43
CA ASP A 345 8.19 -13.43 5.21
C ASP A 345 7.11 -12.85 4.28
N ARG A 346 5.86 -12.76 4.76
CA ARG A 346 4.72 -12.19 4.01
C ARG A 346 4.93 -10.72 3.60
N ARG A 347 5.85 -10.01 4.25
CA ARG A 347 6.25 -8.64 3.91
C ARG A 347 7.03 -8.57 2.60
N HIS A 348 7.67 -9.67 2.18
CA HIS A 348 8.28 -9.83 0.86
C HIS A 348 7.17 -9.95 -0.18
N LYS A 349 6.48 -8.84 -0.46
CA LYS A 349 5.30 -8.83 -1.34
C LYS A 349 5.72 -9.13 -2.78
N PRO A 350 4.94 -9.95 -3.53
CA PRO A 350 5.14 -10.10 -4.97
C PRO A 350 5.17 -8.73 -5.67
N GLY A 351 5.96 -8.64 -6.74
CA GLY A 351 6.07 -7.41 -7.55
C GLY A 351 4.80 -7.09 -8.32
N ARG A 352 4.77 -5.94 -9.00
CA ARG A 352 3.57 -5.44 -9.70
C ARG A 352 3.18 -6.27 -10.93
N ALA A 353 4.05 -7.13 -11.47
CA ALA A 353 3.65 -8.07 -12.51
C ALA A 353 2.54 -9.03 -12.08
N PHE A 354 2.39 -9.28 -10.76
CA PHE A 354 1.27 -10.04 -10.18
C PHE A 354 -0.05 -9.25 -10.12
N GLU A 355 -0.07 -7.96 -10.50
CA GLU A 355 -1.30 -7.17 -10.69
C GLU A 355 -1.96 -7.48 -12.05
N SER A 356 -2.04 -8.77 -12.40
CA SER A 356 -2.67 -9.32 -13.61
C SER A 356 -4.20 -9.40 -13.47
N TYR A 357 -4.89 -9.91 -14.50
CA TYR A 357 -6.37 -10.04 -14.53
C TYR A 357 -6.95 -10.51 -13.19
N PRO A 358 -8.09 -9.92 -12.77
CA PRO A 358 -8.63 -10.25 -11.47
C PRO A 358 -9.20 -11.68 -11.45
N LEU A 359 -8.92 -12.38 -10.36
CA LEU A 359 -9.62 -13.57 -9.93
C LEU A 359 -10.93 -13.14 -9.28
N THR A 360 -12.06 -13.64 -9.77
CA THR A 360 -13.38 -13.35 -9.17
C THR A 360 -13.95 -14.61 -8.56
N PHE A 361 -14.30 -14.53 -7.28
CA PHE A 361 -14.90 -15.60 -6.51
C PHE A 361 -16.33 -15.22 -6.12
N ASP A 362 -17.33 -16.01 -6.50
CA ASP A 362 -18.70 -15.93 -5.96
C ASP A 362 -18.77 -16.78 -4.69
N ILE A 363 -19.10 -16.13 -3.57
CA ILE A 363 -18.99 -16.70 -2.23
C ILE A 363 -20.37 -16.68 -1.58
N LEU A 364 -20.79 -17.85 -1.08
CA LEU A 364 -21.94 -18.00 -0.20
C LEU A 364 -21.44 -18.47 1.16
N SER A 365 -21.47 -17.60 2.16
CA SER A 365 -20.99 -17.89 3.51
C SER A 365 -21.62 -16.98 4.55
N SER A 366 -21.48 -17.30 5.83
CA SER A 366 -22.07 -16.51 6.91
C SER A 366 -21.64 -15.03 6.89
N TYR A 367 -22.56 -14.15 7.29
CA TYR A 367 -22.30 -12.71 7.39
C TYR A 367 -21.09 -12.39 8.28
N ALA A 368 -20.86 -13.18 9.32
CA ALA A 368 -19.67 -13.10 10.17
C ALA A 368 -18.36 -13.19 9.35
N ILE A 369 -18.25 -14.17 8.44
CA ILE A 369 -17.08 -14.34 7.58
C ILE A 369 -16.90 -13.13 6.66
N TYR A 370 -17.98 -12.66 6.03
CA TYR A 370 -17.94 -11.45 5.22
C TYR A 370 -17.43 -10.24 6.02
N ARG A 371 -17.92 -10.01 7.25
CA ARG A 371 -17.47 -8.89 8.11
C ARG A 371 -15.98 -8.91 8.41
N ASP A 372 -15.38 -10.09 8.48
CA ASP A 372 -13.94 -10.25 8.72
C ASP A 372 -13.12 -10.03 7.43
N LEU A 373 -13.58 -10.57 6.31
CA LEU A 373 -12.87 -10.49 5.02
C LEU A 373 -13.05 -9.13 4.33
N GLN A 374 -14.20 -8.44 4.48
CA GLN A 374 -14.47 -7.11 3.90
C GLN A 374 -13.48 -6.01 4.33
N ARG A 375 -12.66 -6.29 5.35
CA ARG A 375 -11.62 -5.37 5.84
C ARG A 375 -10.42 -5.29 4.89
N GLN A 376 -10.32 -6.18 3.91
CA GLN A 376 -9.30 -6.12 2.86
C GLN A 376 -9.77 -5.13 1.76
N ARG A 377 -9.24 -3.91 1.79
CA ARG A 377 -9.82 -2.77 1.04
C ARG A 377 -9.28 -2.55 -0.37
N MET A 378 -8.21 -3.25 -0.76
CA MET A 378 -7.57 -3.06 -2.07
C MET A 378 -8.24 -3.84 -3.20
N GLU A 379 -9.18 -4.71 -2.87
CA GLU A 379 -9.89 -5.57 -3.83
C GLU A 379 -11.32 -5.06 -4.10
N SER A 380 -11.94 -5.54 -5.17
CA SER A 380 -13.33 -5.24 -5.49
C SER A 380 -14.25 -6.21 -4.78
N GLN A 381 -15.18 -5.68 -3.97
CA GLN A 381 -16.14 -6.49 -3.24
C GLN A 381 -17.54 -5.92 -3.38
N PHE A 382 -18.51 -6.78 -3.67
CA PHE A 382 -19.93 -6.45 -3.56
C PHE A 382 -20.66 -7.57 -2.87
N LYS A 383 -21.63 -7.19 -2.04
CA LYS A 383 -22.53 -8.12 -1.37
C LYS A 383 -23.96 -7.91 -1.82
N GLN A 384 -24.76 -8.96 -1.74
CA GLN A 384 -26.21 -8.84 -1.73
C GLN A 384 -26.68 -8.30 -0.36
N ARG A 385 -27.97 -7.94 -0.26
CA ARG A 385 -28.59 -7.56 1.03
C ARG A 385 -28.53 -8.73 2.00
N LEU A 386 -28.41 -8.43 3.30
CA LEU A 386 -28.52 -9.46 4.33
C LEU A 386 -29.92 -10.09 4.27
N THR A 387 -29.98 -11.41 4.39
CA THR A 387 -31.22 -12.16 4.33
C THR A 387 -31.07 -13.47 5.10
N THR A 388 -32.18 -14.07 5.48
CA THR A 388 -32.26 -15.40 6.10
C THR A 388 -32.48 -16.52 5.07
N LYS A 389 -32.70 -16.18 3.80
CA LYS A 389 -33.08 -17.09 2.70
C LYS A 389 -32.03 -18.16 2.35
N PHE A 390 -30.76 -17.95 2.69
CA PHE A 390 -29.66 -18.86 2.32
C PHE A 390 -29.24 -19.81 3.47
N GLY A 391 -30.06 -19.91 4.52
CA GLY A 391 -29.72 -20.66 5.72
C GLY A 391 -28.61 -20.00 6.53
N TYR A 392 -27.97 -20.77 7.40
CA TYR A 392 -26.95 -20.29 8.33
C TYR A 392 -25.89 -21.35 8.60
N ASP A 393 -24.72 -20.89 9.06
CA ASP A 393 -23.65 -21.75 9.58
C ASP A 393 -23.85 -21.96 11.09
N MET A 394 -23.85 -23.22 11.56
CA MET A 394 -23.80 -23.55 12.99
C MET A 394 -22.44 -24.16 13.32
N PRO A 395 -21.63 -23.54 14.21
CA PRO A 395 -20.39 -24.15 14.68
C PRO A 395 -20.64 -25.51 15.33
N LYS A 396 -19.75 -26.48 15.11
CA LYS A 396 -19.88 -27.83 15.69
C LYS A 396 -19.90 -27.80 17.22
N GLU A 397 -19.17 -26.85 17.80
CA GLU A 397 -19.04 -26.65 19.23
C GLU A 397 -20.39 -26.30 19.87
N ILE A 398 -21.31 -25.65 19.13
CA ILE A 398 -22.67 -25.38 19.62
C ILE A 398 -23.43 -26.70 19.84
N ALA A 399 -23.33 -27.63 18.90
CA ALA A 399 -23.95 -28.95 19.02
C ALA A 399 -23.28 -29.81 20.10
N GLU A 400 -21.95 -29.80 20.18
CA GLU A 400 -21.18 -30.52 21.20
C GLU A 400 -21.49 -30.06 22.64
N ASN A 401 -21.94 -28.82 22.81
CA ASN A 401 -22.34 -28.27 24.12
C ASN A 401 -23.87 -28.31 24.36
N GLY A 402 -24.65 -28.97 23.49
CA GLY A 402 -26.10 -29.10 23.66
C GLY A 402 -26.89 -27.79 23.51
N LEU A 403 -26.30 -26.78 22.86
CA LEU A 403 -26.92 -25.46 22.61
C LEU A 403 -27.61 -25.39 21.24
N ASP A 404 -27.78 -26.53 20.56
CA ASP A 404 -28.31 -26.58 19.20
C ASP A 404 -29.77 -26.10 19.13
N LYS A 405 -30.58 -26.42 20.15
CA LYS A 405 -31.97 -25.97 20.23
C LYS A 405 -32.04 -24.44 20.30
N GLU A 406 -31.31 -23.83 21.23
CA GLU A 406 -31.31 -22.37 21.40
C GLU A 406 -30.83 -21.66 20.11
N TRP A 407 -29.78 -22.18 19.47
CA TRP A 407 -29.29 -21.67 18.20
C TRP A 407 -30.35 -21.71 17.10
N LYS A 408 -30.99 -22.88 16.92
CA LYS A 408 -32.03 -23.08 15.90
C LYS A 408 -33.25 -22.20 16.16
N ASP A 409 -33.69 -22.08 17.41
CA ASP A 409 -34.81 -21.24 17.81
C ASP A 409 -34.55 -19.77 17.42
N VAL A 410 -33.36 -19.22 17.71
CA VAL A 410 -32.99 -17.85 17.31
C VAL A 410 -32.99 -17.69 15.78
N MET A 411 -32.43 -18.64 15.04
CA MET A 411 -32.40 -18.55 13.57
C MET A 411 -33.81 -18.60 12.97
N SER A 412 -34.68 -19.46 13.50
CA SER A 412 -36.07 -19.58 13.06
C SER A 412 -36.89 -18.33 13.36
N MET A 413 -36.81 -17.80 14.59
CA MET A 413 -37.49 -16.56 14.95
C MET A 413 -37.00 -15.37 14.12
N SER A 414 -35.70 -15.32 13.84
CA SER A 414 -35.12 -14.25 13.00
C SER A 414 -35.62 -14.31 11.56
N ASP A 415 -35.78 -15.50 10.98
CA ASP A 415 -36.33 -15.69 9.63
C ASP A 415 -37.82 -15.31 9.56
N GLU A 416 -38.61 -15.68 10.56
CA GLU A 416 -40.03 -15.30 10.66
C GLU A 416 -40.18 -13.77 10.68
N VAL A 417 -39.51 -13.10 11.61
CA VAL A 417 -39.55 -11.64 11.74
C VAL A 417 -38.96 -10.96 10.51
N PHE A 418 -37.89 -11.51 9.92
CA PHE A 418 -37.32 -10.98 8.67
C PHE A 418 -38.36 -10.94 7.55
N ARG A 419 -39.12 -12.02 7.36
CA ARG A 419 -40.14 -12.13 6.29
C ARG A 419 -41.31 -11.18 6.52
N GLU A 420 -41.73 -11.01 7.77
CA GLU A 420 -42.78 -10.05 8.13
C GLU A 420 -42.34 -8.62 7.79
N ILE A 421 -41.14 -8.22 8.22
CA ILE A 421 -40.59 -6.87 7.99
C ILE A 421 -40.25 -6.64 6.51
N GLU A 422 -39.71 -7.65 5.78
CA GLU A 422 -39.21 -7.48 4.41
C GLU A 422 -40.30 -7.03 3.42
N THR A 423 -41.57 -7.33 3.71
CA THR A 423 -42.70 -6.95 2.85
C THR A 423 -42.83 -5.44 2.71
N ASP A 424 -42.77 -4.71 3.83
CA ASP A 424 -42.96 -3.25 3.87
C ASP A 424 -41.62 -2.49 3.99
N PHE A 425 -40.63 -3.10 4.64
CA PHE A 425 -39.33 -2.50 4.97
C PHE A 425 -38.15 -3.38 4.52
N PRO A 426 -37.94 -3.56 3.20
CA PRO A 426 -36.97 -4.50 2.66
C PRO A 426 -35.50 -4.10 2.88
N TYR A 427 -35.22 -2.91 3.43
CA TYR A 427 -33.88 -2.50 3.84
C TYR A 427 -33.66 -2.70 5.33
N GLU A 428 -34.65 -2.36 6.14
CA GLU A 428 -34.66 -2.43 7.60
C GLU A 428 -34.79 -3.87 8.10
N SER A 429 -35.39 -4.78 7.33
CA SER A 429 -35.43 -6.22 7.65
C SER A 429 -34.03 -6.80 7.89
N GLN A 430 -32.98 -6.23 7.30
CA GLN A 430 -31.59 -6.64 7.53
C GLN A 430 -31.15 -6.52 9.01
N TYR A 431 -31.84 -5.70 9.82
CA TYR A 431 -31.46 -5.47 11.22
C TYR A 431 -31.75 -6.67 12.13
N VAL A 432 -32.63 -7.58 11.71
CA VAL A 432 -32.92 -8.81 12.46
C VAL A 432 -32.10 -10.01 11.98
N VAL A 433 -31.30 -9.87 10.90
CA VAL A 433 -30.54 -10.98 10.32
C VAL A 433 -29.35 -11.36 11.21
N PRO A 434 -29.29 -12.60 11.74
CA PRO A 434 -28.17 -13.03 12.56
C PRO A 434 -26.86 -13.09 11.76
N MET A 435 -25.73 -12.89 12.43
CA MET A 435 -24.41 -12.97 11.76
C MET A 435 -24.06 -14.38 11.27
N ALA A 436 -24.77 -15.40 11.75
CA ALA A 436 -24.66 -16.77 11.27
C ALA A 436 -25.34 -16.99 9.91
N SER A 437 -26.28 -16.13 9.51
CA SER A 437 -26.99 -16.24 8.23
C SER A 437 -26.05 -16.07 7.05
N ASN A 438 -26.23 -16.92 6.05
CA ASN A 438 -25.43 -16.90 4.84
C ASN A 438 -25.81 -15.72 3.96
N ILE A 439 -24.80 -15.08 3.37
CA ILE A 439 -24.95 -13.99 2.41
C ILE A 439 -24.20 -14.36 1.15
N ARG A 440 -24.70 -13.91 -0.01
CA ARG A 440 -23.94 -13.98 -1.25
C ARG A 440 -23.17 -12.69 -1.48
N TRP A 441 -21.91 -12.84 -1.83
CA TRP A 441 -21.00 -11.73 -2.10
C TRP A 441 -19.88 -12.23 -3.01
N TYR A 442 -19.25 -11.32 -3.74
CA TYR A 442 -18.07 -11.65 -4.51
C TYR A 442 -16.86 -10.87 -4.02
N MET A 443 -15.69 -11.49 -4.20
CA MET A 443 -14.39 -10.83 -4.12
C MET A 443 -13.69 -10.96 -5.46
N SER A 444 -13.23 -9.84 -5.99
CA SER A 444 -12.45 -9.78 -7.22
C SER A 444 -11.12 -9.10 -6.96
N MET A 445 -10.02 -9.81 -7.19
CA MET A 445 -8.68 -9.39 -6.79
C MET A 445 -7.62 -9.93 -7.75
N ASN A 446 -6.53 -9.19 -7.95
CA ASN A 446 -5.40 -9.71 -8.73
C ASN A 446 -4.58 -10.74 -7.93
N PRO A 447 -3.72 -11.54 -8.58
CA PRO A 447 -2.86 -12.50 -7.88
C PRO A 447 -2.05 -11.88 -6.72
N ARG A 448 -1.53 -10.66 -6.87
CA ARG A 448 -0.75 -9.98 -5.82
C ARG A 448 -1.56 -9.77 -4.55
N GLU A 449 -2.82 -9.39 -4.70
CA GLU A 449 -3.79 -9.27 -3.60
C GLU A 449 -4.16 -10.64 -3.02
N MET A 450 -4.36 -11.65 -3.85
CA MET A 450 -4.64 -13.02 -3.38
C MET A 450 -3.50 -13.59 -2.52
N PHE A 451 -2.24 -13.34 -2.88
CA PHE A 451 -1.07 -13.63 -2.04
C PHE A 451 -1.14 -12.93 -0.68
N TRP A 452 -1.51 -11.64 -0.68
CA TRP A 452 -1.66 -10.88 0.57
C TRP A 452 -2.79 -11.41 1.45
N VAL A 453 -3.98 -11.64 0.87
CA VAL A 453 -5.16 -12.13 1.58
C VAL A 453 -4.89 -13.54 2.11
N GLY A 454 -4.40 -14.43 1.25
CA GLY A 454 -4.04 -15.81 1.59
C GLY A 454 -3.11 -15.87 2.79
N GLU A 455 -1.92 -15.28 2.68
CA GLU A 455 -0.87 -15.41 3.69
C GLU A 455 -1.19 -14.70 5.02
N LEU A 456 -2.03 -13.67 4.98
CA LEU A 456 -2.49 -12.95 6.17
C LEU A 456 -3.66 -13.65 6.84
N ARG A 457 -4.67 -14.07 6.07
CA ARG A 457 -5.94 -14.60 6.59
C ARG A 457 -5.90 -16.09 6.88
N THR A 458 -4.90 -16.83 6.43
CA THR A 458 -4.76 -18.26 6.78
C THR A 458 -3.88 -18.53 8.00
N THR A 459 -3.35 -17.48 8.63
CA THR A 459 -2.51 -17.63 9.84
C THR A 459 -3.23 -18.30 11.01
N PRO A 460 -2.51 -18.91 11.97
CA PRO A 460 -3.07 -19.52 13.18
C PRO A 460 -4.06 -18.65 13.95
N GLN A 461 -3.83 -17.33 13.97
CA GLN A 461 -4.67 -16.36 14.68
C GLN A 461 -5.98 -16.06 13.96
N GLY A 462 -6.14 -16.52 12.72
CA GLY A 462 -7.35 -16.31 11.96
C GLY A 462 -8.47 -17.27 12.33
N HIS A 463 -9.71 -16.78 12.29
CA HIS A 463 -10.88 -17.59 12.64
C HIS A 463 -11.03 -18.78 11.66
N PRO A 464 -11.28 -20.02 12.15
CA PRO A 464 -11.38 -21.23 11.32
C PRO A 464 -12.31 -21.07 10.11
N SER A 465 -13.47 -20.45 10.30
CA SER A 465 -14.49 -20.33 9.26
C SER A 465 -14.03 -19.50 8.05
N TYR A 466 -13.37 -18.36 8.25
CA TYR A 466 -12.86 -17.58 7.12
C TYR A 466 -11.55 -18.14 6.58
N ARG A 467 -10.74 -18.83 7.41
CA ARG A 467 -9.55 -19.56 6.92
C ARG A 467 -9.94 -20.61 5.88
N ARG A 468 -11.02 -21.34 6.13
CA ARG A 468 -11.57 -22.32 5.17
C ARG A 468 -11.89 -21.65 3.83
N VAL A 469 -12.69 -20.59 3.85
CA VAL A 469 -13.07 -19.86 2.62
C VAL A 469 -11.85 -19.35 1.86
N VAL A 470 -10.85 -18.78 2.55
CA VAL A 470 -9.63 -18.27 1.90
C VAL A 470 -8.75 -19.41 1.34
N ASN A 471 -8.68 -20.56 2.02
CA ASN A 471 -8.00 -21.74 1.47
C ASN A 471 -8.73 -22.27 0.24
N ASP A 472 -10.07 -22.34 0.25
CA ASP A 472 -10.86 -22.77 -0.91
C ASP A 472 -10.66 -21.83 -2.11
N MET A 473 -10.60 -20.51 -1.87
CA MET A 473 -10.26 -19.53 -2.90
C MET A 473 -8.85 -19.76 -3.45
N TRP A 474 -7.87 -20.03 -2.58
CA TRP A 474 -6.49 -20.32 -2.97
C TRP A 474 -6.40 -21.59 -3.81
N ASP A 475 -7.03 -22.66 -3.38
CA ASP A 475 -7.01 -23.95 -4.08
C ASP A 475 -7.66 -23.85 -5.46
N LYS A 476 -8.79 -23.15 -5.58
CA LYS A 476 -9.41 -22.87 -6.89
C LYS A 476 -8.52 -22.03 -7.81
N ALA A 477 -7.80 -21.06 -7.24
CA ALA A 477 -6.86 -20.25 -8.01
C ALA A 477 -5.65 -21.07 -8.46
N ALA A 478 -5.10 -21.93 -7.59
CA ALA A 478 -3.96 -22.79 -7.86
C ALA A 478 -4.29 -23.92 -8.85
N GLU A 479 -5.51 -24.48 -8.79
CA GLU A 479 -6.00 -25.44 -9.78
C GLU A 479 -5.99 -24.84 -11.19
N LYS A 480 -6.44 -23.58 -11.32
CA LYS A 480 -6.54 -22.89 -12.61
C LYS A 480 -5.21 -22.32 -13.09
N TYR A 481 -4.37 -21.81 -12.18
CA TYR A 481 -3.13 -21.09 -12.49
C TYR A 481 -1.96 -21.62 -11.65
N PRO A 482 -1.55 -22.89 -11.85
CA PRO A 482 -0.55 -23.56 -11.00
C PRO A 482 0.85 -22.94 -11.10
N LEU A 483 1.16 -22.20 -12.17
CA LEU A 483 2.42 -21.47 -12.31
C LEU A 483 2.51 -20.24 -11.40
N ILE A 484 1.35 -19.69 -10.98
CA ILE A 484 1.26 -18.44 -10.23
C ILE A 484 1.15 -18.72 -8.72
N PHE A 485 0.31 -19.68 -8.32
CA PHE A 485 -0.08 -19.87 -6.92
C PHE A 485 0.72 -20.96 -6.21
N GLU A 486 2.01 -20.71 -6.02
CA GLU A 486 2.90 -21.46 -5.13
C GLU A 486 3.35 -20.55 -3.97
N SER A 487 3.03 -20.90 -2.72
CA SER A 487 3.44 -20.12 -1.54
C SER A 487 3.83 -21.02 -0.36
N PRO A 488 5.14 -21.07 0.00
CA PRO A 488 5.60 -21.76 1.22
C PRO A 488 4.95 -21.21 2.50
N ILE A 489 4.53 -19.94 2.49
CA ILE A 489 3.88 -19.29 3.63
C ILE A 489 2.46 -19.83 3.81
N MET A 490 1.72 -20.05 2.72
CA MET A 490 0.40 -20.70 2.76
C MET A 490 0.51 -22.13 3.29
N GLU A 491 1.46 -22.91 2.80
CA GLU A 491 1.69 -24.29 3.27
C GLU A 491 2.04 -24.34 4.76
N LYS A 492 2.94 -23.44 5.20
CA LYS A 492 3.28 -23.29 6.61
C LYS A 492 2.06 -22.94 7.45
N ASN A 493 1.26 -21.97 7.01
CA ASN A 493 0.04 -21.57 7.71
C ASN A 493 -0.91 -22.75 7.88
N ARG A 494 -1.15 -23.57 6.84
CA ARG A 494 -1.99 -24.77 6.93
C ARG A 494 -1.50 -25.72 8.01
N LYS A 495 -0.21 -26.07 7.99
CA LYS A 495 0.43 -26.94 8.99
C LYS A 495 0.33 -26.36 10.41
N ASP A 496 0.58 -25.06 10.56
CA ASP A 496 0.52 -24.39 11.86
C ASP A 496 -0.91 -24.35 12.44
N CYS A 497 -1.94 -24.54 11.60
CA CYS A 497 -3.36 -24.57 11.99
C CYS A 497 -3.89 -25.95 12.34
N GLU A 498 -3.19 -27.03 12.00
CA GLU A 498 -3.62 -28.41 12.29
C GLU A 498 -3.75 -28.63 13.80
N GLY A 499 -4.92 -29.14 14.24
CA GLY A 499 -5.19 -29.42 15.65
C GLY A 499 -5.33 -28.20 16.56
N LEU A 500 -5.39 -26.98 16.03
CA LEU A 500 -5.64 -25.78 16.84
C LEU A 500 -7.09 -25.72 17.31
N VAL A 501 -7.27 -25.66 18.63
CA VAL A 501 -8.57 -25.38 19.27
C VAL A 501 -8.66 -23.92 19.76
N LEU A 502 -7.51 -23.30 20.08
CA LEU A 502 -7.43 -21.93 20.56
C LEU A 502 -6.48 -21.10 19.68
N GLU A 503 -7.03 -20.37 18.70
CA GLU A 503 -6.30 -19.65 17.64
C GLU A 503 -5.27 -18.66 18.20
N ARG A 504 -5.59 -18.06 19.36
CA ARG A 504 -4.76 -17.03 19.99
C ARG A 504 -3.81 -17.57 21.05
N GLN A 505 -3.95 -18.82 21.50
CA GLN A 505 -3.24 -19.34 22.69
C GLN A 505 -1.72 -19.13 22.61
N LYS A 506 -1.08 -19.56 21.52
CA LYS A 506 0.38 -19.38 21.34
C LYS A 506 0.79 -17.90 21.37
N SER A 507 -0.02 -17.02 20.79
CA SER A 507 0.25 -15.57 20.78
C SER A 507 0.07 -14.95 22.16
N GLU A 508 -0.99 -15.33 22.89
CA GLU A 508 -1.22 -14.87 24.26
C GLU A 508 -0.14 -15.37 25.21
N MET A 509 0.27 -16.64 25.10
CA MET A 509 1.38 -17.20 25.88
C MET A 509 2.69 -16.43 25.65
N LYS A 510 3.03 -16.14 24.38
CA LYS A 510 4.23 -15.38 24.05
C LYS A 510 4.15 -13.94 24.56
N SER A 511 2.96 -13.34 24.54
CA SER A 511 2.72 -12.00 25.07
C SER A 511 2.89 -11.98 26.59
N ALA A 512 2.31 -12.94 27.29
CA ALA A 512 2.44 -13.12 28.73
C ALA A 512 3.90 -13.37 29.16
N GLN A 513 4.64 -14.24 28.46
CA GLN A 513 6.05 -14.50 28.74
C GLN A 513 6.91 -13.22 28.61
N LYS A 514 6.66 -12.42 27.57
CA LYS A 514 7.35 -11.12 27.39
C LYS A 514 6.97 -10.10 28.47
N ALA A 515 5.71 -10.06 28.88
CA ALA A 515 5.25 -9.19 29.96
C ALA A 515 5.97 -9.54 31.28
N MET A 516 6.05 -10.83 31.60
CA MET A 516 6.79 -11.34 32.76
C MET A 516 8.29 -10.97 32.72
N GLN A 517 8.95 -11.12 31.57
CA GLN A 517 10.37 -10.78 31.41
C GLN A 517 10.67 -9.27 31.49
N SER A 518 9.68 -8.42 31.19
CA SER A 518 9.84 -6.96 31.21
C SER A 518 9.42 -6.31 32.53
N GLY A 519 9.02 -7.09 33.53
CA GLY A 519 8.60 -6.60 34.85
C GLY A 519 7.30 -5.78 34.85
N LYS A 520 6.60 -5.69 33.71
CA LYS A 520 5.30 -5.00 33.60
C LYS A 520 4.18 -6.02 33.86
N LYS A 521 3.50 -5.87 35.00
CA LYS A 521 2.30 -6.67 35.32
C LYS A 521 1.22 -6.40 34.26
N ASP A 522 0.56 -7.48 33.83
CA ASP A 522 -0.60 -7.43 32.94
C ASP A 522 -1.70 -6.57 33.57
N THR A 523 -2.05 -5.47 32.90
CA THR A 523 -3.38 -4.86 33.03
C THR A 523 -4.19 -5.39 31.86
N ALA A 524 -5.08 -6.34 32.18
CA ALA A 524 -6.07 -6.91 31.27
C ALA A 524 -6.94 -5.83 30.63
#